data_AF-A0A1W0X7Z8-F1
#
_entry.id   AF-A0A1W0X7Z8-F1
#
_cell.length_a   1.000
_cell.length_b   1.000
_cell.length_c   1.000
_cell.angle_alpha   90.00
_cell.angle_beta   90.00
_cell.angle_gamma   90.00
#
_symmetry.space_group_name_H-M   'P 1'
#
loop_
_entity.id
_entity.type
_entity.pdbx_description
1 polymer ?
#
loop_
_entity_poly.entity_id
_entity_poly.type
_entity_poly.pdbx_seq_one_letter_code
_entity_poly.pdbx_strand_id
1 'polypeptide(L)'
;MRRMVTPQTWVSTSLLLTNVGDLYITLLQAWNWTSVFVIVDQHSRPMSVFYQSSAAVTLEKLTVTPGLKVTVRDLPDTVEANAEMFSLLKSTSRVVLFYGDAIGLRRLLVFLAARIFQHEVFGMFTWRTPNGSADDETIRLAYQSVLLLDYAYQSDDNAAKIAEFTRTWKNLSVKQFNNSAGDNLPGLPFMLATHAGFSILGKILQEVLTKNLTTRDNLPANSFFKKTFDLDIGRVQINNMGSRLTPASVSYFNNDTGQHQVFAIAAELVDGSFEFQSRLAEPNVWFGGSSLPTNEPFCGYLGYAAACRKSAHFYVDVTLATLGVVAIVGAIATWVYRKRRYVVDRDSDWWSLNPEWLLHWRAPTGTSYLLERSCIYRSPHYNSLGSRCPNIRETSQIST
;
A
#
# COMPACT_ATOMS: atom_id res chain seq x y z
N MET A 1 -3.89 -34.05 -30.90
CA MET A 1 -3.71 -33.16 -32.07
C MET A 1 -2.66 -32.11 -31.73
N ARG A 2 -1.56 -32.02 -32.48
CA ARG A 2 -0.63 -30.88 -32.36
C ARG A 2 -1.28 -29.68 -33.03
N ARG A 3 -1.52 -28.61 -32.27
CA ARG A 3 -2.00 -27.33 -32.82
C ARG A 3 -0.91 -26.80 -33.75
N MET A 4 -1.16 -26.79 -35.05
CA MET A 4 -0.25 -26.11 -35.99
C MET A 4 -0.29 -24.63 -35.64
N VAL A 5 0.85 -24.10 -35.21
CA VAL A 5 1.01 -22.66 -35.01
C VAL A 5 1.09 -22.04 -36.40
N THR A 6 0.07 -21.27 -36.78
CA THR A 6 0.10 -20.52 -38.03
C THR A 6 1.27 -19.54 -38.01
N PRO A 7 2.06 -19.43 -39.10
CA PRO A 7 3.13 -18.46 -39.15
C PRO A 7 2.58 -17.06 -38.93
N GLN A 8 3.29 -16.27 -38.12
CA GLN A 8 2.88 -14.93 -37.78
C GLN A 8 2.93 -14.04 -39.01
N THR A 9 1.80 -13.41 -39.35
CA THR A 9 1.66 -12.59 -40.57
C THR A 9 1.55 -11.10 -40.29
N TRP A 10 1.58 -10.68 -39.02
CA TRP A 10 1.40 -9.29 -38.63
C TRP A 10 2.74 -8.65 -38.20
N VAL A 11 2.84 -7.35 -38.46
CA VAL A 11 3.92 -6.46 -38.00
C VAL A 11 3.25 -5.22 -37.42
N SER A 12 3.71 -4.75 -36.28
CA SER A 12 3.21 -3.54 -35.62
C SER A 12 4.35 -2.58 -35.34
N THR A 13 4.21 -1.35 -35.80
CA THR A 13 5.10 -0.23 -35.47
C THR A 13 4.57 0.64 -34.34
N SER A 14 3.46 0.22 -33.71
CA SER A 14 2.84 0.92 -32.59
C SER A 14 3.84 1.09 -31.45
N LEU A 15 3.77 2.24 -30.78
CA LEU A 15 4.52 2.52 -29.55
C LEU A 15 3.80 2.00 -28.30
N LEU A 16 2.62 1.39 -28.47
CA LEU A 16 1.95 0.69 -27.39
C LEU A 16 2.65 -0.63 -27.17
N LEU A 17 3.22 -0.78 -25.99
CA LEU A 17 3.89 -1.99 -25.54
C LEU A 17 2.93 -3.17 -25.63
N THR A 18 3.33 -4.20 -26.37
CA THR A 18 2.57 -5.45 -26.46
C THR A 18 2.77 -6.34 -25.23
N ASN A 19 3.85 -6.09 -24.47
CA ASN A 19 4.25 -6.91 -23.33
C ASN A 19 4.43 -6.09 -22.04
N VAL A 20 3.49 -5.17 -21.79
CA VAL A 20 3.48 -4.30 -20.59
C VAL A 20 3.62 -5.11 -19.29
N GLY A 21 3.05 -6.32 -19.23
CA GLY A 21 3.16 -7.17 -18.05
C GLY A 21 4.61 -7.52 -17.68
N ASP A 22 5.47 -7.81 -18.67
CA ASP A 22 6.88 -8.13 -18.40
C ASP A 22 7.67 -6.89 -17.96
N LEU A 23 7.29 -5.69 -18.42
CA LEU A 23 7.81 -4.42 -17.90
C LEU A 23 7.49 -4.25 -16.41
N TYR A 24 6.25 -4.49 -15.99
CA TYR A 24 5.86 -4.42 -14.58
C TYR A 24 6.54 -5.51 -13.74
N ILE A 25 6.66 -6.74 -14.23
CA ILE A 25 7.40 -7.80 -13.53
C ILE A 25 8.85 -7.38 -13.31
N THR A 26 9.50 -6.86 -14.35
CA THR A 26 10.90 -6.39 -14.28
C THR A 26 11.04 -5.26 -13.26
N LEU A 27 10.10 -4.30 -13.25
CA LEU A 27 10.02 -3.25 -12.23
C LEU A 27 9.86 -3.86 -10.82
N LEU A 28 8.85 -4.70 -10.60
CA LEU A 28 8.59 -5.28 -9.28
C LEU A 28 9.80 -6.09 -8.75
N GLN A 29 10.44 -6.87 -9.61
CA GLN A 29 11.64 -7.64 -9.26
C GLN A 29 12.83 -6.74 -8.94
N ALA A 30 13.02 -5.66 -9.70
CA ALA A 30 14.13 -4.72 -9.49
C ALA A 30 14.13 -4.06 -8.09
N TRP A 31 12.96 -3.95 -7.44
CA TRP A 31 12.79 -3.41 -6.07
C TRP A 31 12.27 -4.43 -5.05
N ASN A 32 12.32 -5.74 -5.36
CA ASN A 32 11.85 -6.82 -4.49
C ASN A 32 10.40 -6.63 -3.98
N TRP A 33 9.54 -6.08 -4.83
CA TRP A 33 8.12 -5.92 -4.56
C TRP A 33 7.36 -7.19 -4.94
N THR A 34 6.72 -7.81 -3.95
CA THR A 34 6.06 -9.12 -4.07
C THR A 34 4.57 -9.05 -3.79
N SER A 35 4.07 -7.98 -3.17
CA SER A 35 2.65 -7.77 -2.91
C SER A 35 2.22 -6.49 -3.62
N VAL A 36 1.21 -6.61 -4.48
CA VAL A 36 0.82 -5.58 -5.42
C VAL A 36 -0.69 -5.41 -5.40
N PHE A 37 -1.13 -4.16 -5.34
CA PHE A 37 -2.53 -3.77 -5.41
C PHE A 37 -2.78 -3.07 -6.75
N VAL A 38 -3.64 -3.63 -7.59
CA VAL A 38 -3.96 -3.09 -8.91
C VAL A 38 -5.31 -2.41 -8.86
N ILE A 39 -5.33 -1.15 -9.26
CA ILE A 39 -6.55 -0.34 -9.36
C ILE A 39 -6.79 0.00 -10.82
N VAL A 40 -7.98 -0.32 -11.32
CA VAL A 40 -8.38 -0.04 -12.71
C VAL A 40 -9.52 0.97 -12.71
N ASP A 41 -9.34 2.10 -13.39
CA ASP A 41 -10.37 3.10 -13.57
C ASP A 41 -11.25 2.77 -14.79
N GLN A 42 -12.43 2.20 -14.52
CA GLN A 42 -13.40 1.83 -15.53
C GLN A 42 -14.05 3.05 -16.22
N HIS A 43 -13.98 4.23 -15.59
CA HIS A 43 -14.66 5.45 -16.01
C HIS A 43 -13.74 6.49 -16.65
N SER A 44 -12.46 6.17 -16.82
CA SER A 44 -11.47 7.04 -17.45
C SER A 44 -11.87 7.41 -18.90
N ARG A 45 -12.38 8.62 -19.12
CA ARG A 45 -12.81 9.08 -20.46
C ARG A 45 -11.82 10.11 -21.00
N PRO A 46 -11.52 10.11 -22.32
CA PRO A 46 -12.09 9.27 -23.38
C PRO A 46 -11.31 7.97 -23.69
N MET A 47 -10.17 7.72 -23.02
CA MET A 47 -9.19 6.70 -23.41
C MET A 47 -9.13 5.46 -22.49
N SER A 48 -10.20 5.14 -21.75
CA SER A 48 -10.25 3.99 -20.81
C SER A 48 -9.79 2.68 -21.42
N VAL A 49 -10.10 2.44 -22.70
CA VAL A 49 -9.75 1.18 -23.38
C VAL A 49 -8.25 0.88 -23.33
N PHE A 50 -7.39 1.91 -23.39
CA PHE A 50 -5.94 1.71 -23.33
C PHE A 50 -5.49 1.31 -21.92
N TYR A 51 -6.02 1.96 -20.88
CA TYR A 51 -5.73 1.62 -19.49
C TYR A 51 -6.27 0.24 -19.12
N GLN A 52 -7.52 -0.08 -19.50
CA GLN A 52 -8.15 -1.38 -19.27
C GLN A 52 -7.40 -2.51 -19.98
N SER A 53 -7.02 -2.30 -21.25
CA SER A 53 -6.26 -3.31 -22.01
C SER A 53 -4.87 -3.52 -21.40
N SER A 54 -4.20 -2.44 -20.99
CA SER A 54 -2.89 -2.52 -20.32
C SER A 54 -2.99 -3.23 -18.97
N ALA A 55 -4.05 -2.94 -18.20
CA ALA A 55 -4.32 -3.61 -16.94
C ALA A 55 -4.58 -5.10 -17.15
N ALA A 56 -5.41 -5.48 -18.13
CA ALA A 56 -5.72 -6.87 -18.43
C ALA A 56 -4.48 -7.68 -18.79
N VAL A 57 -3.65 -7.18 -19.71
CA VAL A 57 -2.39 -7.84 -20.11
C VAL A 57 -1.41 -7.94 -18.93
N THR A 58 -1.35 -6.89 -18.11
CA THR A 58 -0.47 -6.92 -16.93
C THR A 58 -0.95 -7.92 -15.89
N LEU A 59 -2.25 -7.96 -15.60
CA LEU A 59 -2.84 -8.86 -14.62
C LEU A 59 -2.68 -10.33 -15.02
N GLU A 60 -2.85 -10.66 -16.31
CA GLU A 60 -2.59 -12.00 -16.83
C GLU A 60 -1.16 -12.46 -16.49
N LYS A 61 -0.17 -11.59 -16.68
CA LYS A 61 1.23 -11.89 -16.38
C LYS A 61 1.54 -11.92 -14.88
N LEU A 62 1.04 -10.95 -14.11
CA LEU A 62 1.32 -10.88 -12.67
C LEU A 62 0.72 -12.06 -11.91
N THR A 63 -0.47 -12.52 -12.28
CA THR A 63 -1.18 -13.60 -11.57
C THR A 63 -0.54 -14.97 -11.77
N VAL A 64 0.13 -15.21 -12.90
CA VAL A 64 0.85 -16.47 -13.17
C VAL A 64 2.32 -16.44 -12.71
N THR A 65 2.84 -15.28 -12.30
CA THR A 65 4.24 -15.12 -11.89
C THR A 65 4.43 -15.63 -10.46
N PRO A 66 5.28 -16.64 -10.22
CA PRO A 66 5.48 -17.19 -8.88
C PRO A 66 6.02 -16.15 -7.90
N GLY A 67 5.50 -16.16 -6.67
CA GLY A 67 5.95 -15.28 -5.60
C GLY A 67 5.27 -13.90 -5.56
N LEU A 68 4.46 -13.54 -6.56
CA LEU A 68 3.65 -12.32 -6.53
C LEU A 68 2.27 -12.58 -5.92
N LYS A 69 1.86 -11.69 -5.01
CA LYS A 69 0.52 -11.61 -4.44
C LYS A 69 -0.19 -10.41 -5.04
N VAL A 70 -1.20 -10.66 -5.86
CA VAL A 70 -1.91 -9.62 -6.61
C VAL A 70 -3.31 -9.46 -6.04
N THR A 71 -3.67 -8.24 -5.65
CA THR A 71 -5.05 -7.86 -5.29
C THR A 71 -5.56 -6.87 -6.32
N VAL A 72 -6.75 -7.08 -6.87
CA VAL A 72 -7.32 -6.22 -7.92
C VAL A 72 -8.61 -5.58 -7.45
N ARG A 73 -8.80 -4.29 -7.73
CA ARG A 73 -10.04 -3.55 -7.50
C ARG A 73 -10.30 -2.56 -8.64
N ASP A 74 -11.57 -2.27 -8.89
CA ASP A 74 -11.95 -1.13 -9.70
C ASP A 74 -11.86 0.15 -8.86
N LEU A 75 -11.62 1.29 -9.51
CA LEU A 75 -11.65 2.61 -8.88
C LEU A 75 -13.08 2.89 -8.36
N PRO A 76 -13.27 3.14 -7.06
CA PRO A 76 -14.59 3.44 -6.52
C PRO A 76 -15.07 4.86 -6.85
N ASP A 77 -16.36 5.00 -7.11
CA ASP A 77 -17.00 6.30 -7.39
C ASP A 77 -17.50 7.03 -6.12
N THR A 78 -17.57 6.35 -4.97
CA THR A 78 -18.09 6.91 -3.71
C THR A 78 -17.00 7.05 -2.65
N VAL A 79 -17.21 7.95 -1.68
CA VAL A 79 -16.25 8.20 -0.60
C VAL A 79 -16.13 6.99 0.33
N GLU A 80 -17.25 6.32 0.62
CA GLU A 80 -17.31 5.16 1.49
C GLU A 80 -16.53 3.97 0.91
N ALA A 81 -16.73 3.70 -0.40
CA ALA A 81 -16.02 2.63 -1.08
C ALA A 81 -14.52 2.94 -1.25
N ASN A 82 -14.15 4.22 -1.39
CA ASN A 82 -12.75 4.64 -1.33
C ASN A 82 -12.14 4.36 0.06
N ALA A 83 -12.86 4.67 1.15
CA ALA A 83 -12.39 4.39 2.50
C ALA A 83 -12.18 2.88 2.75
N GLU A 84 -13.10 2.04 2.26
CA GLU A 84 -12.96 0.59 2.31
C GLU A 84 -11.74 0.10 1.53
N MET A 85 -11.56 0.59 0.29
CA MET A 85 -10.42 0.25 -0.54
C MET A 85 -9.10 0.65 0.13
N PHE A 86 -9.01 1.83 0.74
CA PHE A 86 -7.80 2.25 1.46
C PHE A 86 -7.53 1.40 2.70
N SER A 87 -8.57 0.95 3.40
CA SER A 87 -8.44 0.01 4.52
C SER A 87 -7.86 -1.34 4.06
N LEU A 88 -8.37 -1.86 2.94
CA LEU A 88 -7.85 -3.09 2.33
C LEU A 88 -6.41 -2.91 1.85
N LEU A 89 -6.11 -1.80 1.19
CA LEU A 89 -4.78 -1.48 0.69
C LEU A 89 -3.74 -1.47 1.82
N LYS A 90 -4.03 -0.77 2.93
CA LYS A 90 -3.16 -0.73 4.12
C LYS A 90 -2.84 -2.12 4.70
N SER A 91 -3.77 -3.07 4.58
CA SER A 91 -3.63 -4.42 5.13
C SER A 91 -3.09 -5.46 4.13
N THR A 92 -2.90 -5.09 2.86
CA THR A 92 -2.53 -6.06 1.80
C THR A 92 -1.27 -5.68 1.03
N SER A 93 -1.01 -4.40 0.79
CA SER A 93 0.09 -3.96 -0.09
C SER A 93 0.58 -2.54 0.22
N ARG A 94 1.85 -2.27 -0.05
CA ARG A 94 2.40 -0.90 -0.13
C ARG A 94 2.59 -0.42 -1.57
N VAL A 95 2.53 -1.33 -2.53
CA VAL A 95 2.77 -1.04 -3.95
C VAL A 95 1.44 -1.08 -4.67
N VAL A 96 1.12 0.02 -5.34
CA VAL A 96 -0.16 0.21 -6.02
C VAL A 96 0.11 0.51 -7.47
N LEU A 97 -0.44 -0.29 -8.38
CA LEU A 97 -0.43 0.00 -9.82
C LEU A 97 -1.79 0.59 -10.17
N PHE A 98 -1.80 1.82 -10.66
CA PHE A 98 -3.02 2.50 -11.09
C PHE A 98 -3.09 2.61 -12.62
N TYR A 99 -4.19 2.14 -13.17
CA TYR A 99 -4.52 2.20 -14.59
C TYR A 99 -5.75 3.09 -14.78
N GLY A 100 -5.51 4.38 -15.00
CA GLY A 100 -6.57 5.36 -15.18
C GLY A 100 -6.01 6.71 -15.60
N ASP A 101 -6.89 7.69 -15.77
CA ASP A 101 -6.48 9.03 -16.17
C ASP A 101 -5.93 9.86 -14.99
N ALA A 102 -5.43 11.06 -15.30
CA ALA A 102 -4.90 11.96 -14.29
C ALA A 102 -5.95 12.42 -13.25
N ILE A 103 -7.24 12.47 -13.61
CA ILE A 103 -8.32 12.88 -12.71
C ILE A 103 -8.57 11.77 -11.68
N GLY A 104 -8.65 10.52 -12.13
CA GLY A 104 -8.76 9.35 -11.25
C GLY A 104 -7.56 9.24 -10.31
N LEU A 105 -6.34 9.44 -10.82
CA LEU A 105 -5.13 9.43 -9.99
C LEU A 105 -5.17 10.48 -8.88
N ARG A 106 -5.64 11.71 -9.18
CA ARG A 106 -5.73 12.80 -8.19
C ARG A 106 -6.64 12.47 -7.00
N ARG A 107 -7.61 11.55 -7.17
CA ARG A 107 -8.49 11.10 -6.08
C ARG A 107 -7.78 10.12 -5.14
N LEU A 108 -6.83 9.34 -5.65
CA LEU A 108 -6.19 8.27 -4.90
C LEU A 108 -4.80 8.61 -4.35
N LEU A 109 -4.04 9.41 -5.09
CA LEU A 109 -2.68 9.85 -4.73
C LEU A 109 -1.76 8.65 -4.40
N VAL A 110 -1.61 7.74 -5.36
CA VAL A 110 -0.97 6.42 -5.19
C VAL A 110 0.48 6.35 -5.69
N PHE A 111 1.17 5.24 -5.38
CA PHE A 111 2.61 5.08 -5.59
C PHE A 111 3.07 4.90 -7.05
N LEU A 112 2.31 4.24 -7.92
CA LEU A 112 2.71 4.03 -9.32
C LEU A 112 1.49 4.12 -10.25
N ALA A 113 1.56 5.03 -11.22
CA ALA A 113 0.52 5.19 -12.23
C ALA A 113 1.07 4.90 -13.63
N ALA A 114 0.28 4.17 -14.41
CA ALA A 114 0.53 3.99 -15.84
C ALA A 114 0.29 5.31 -16.57
N ARG A 115 1.25 5.72 -17.41
CA ARG A 115 1.08 6.82 -18.36
C ARG A 115 1.40 6.29 -19.75
N ILE A 116 0.38 6.21 -20.61
CA ILE A 116 0.54 5.64 -21.96
C ILE A 116 1.60 6.45 -22.74
N PHE A 117 1.46 7.77 -22.71
CA PHE A 117 2.49 8.75 -23.06
C PHE A 117 2.00 10.14 -22.63
N GLN A 118 2.89 11.13 -22.64
CA GLN A 118 2.56 12.51 -22.28
C GLN A 118 1.71 13.16 -23.38
N HIS A 119 0.40 13.24 -23.16
CA HIS A 119 -0.53 13.93 -24.05
C HIS A 119 -1.84 14.25 -23.35
N GLU A 120 -2.47 15.38 -23.69
CA GLU A 120 -3.69 15.87 -23.02
C GLU A 120 -4.87 14.88 -23.10
N VAL A 121 -4.98 14.12 -24.18
CA VAL A 121 -6.03 13.09 -24.36
C VAL A 121 -5.97 11.95 -23.34
N PHE A 122 -4.81 11.70 -22.73
CA PHE A 122 -4.62 10.71 -21.66
C PHE A 122 -4.64 11.36 -20.27
N GLY A 123 -4.89 12.68 -20.21
CA GLY A 123 -4.80 13.50 -19.02
C GLY A 123 -3.40 14.09 -18.82
N MET A 124 -3.36 15.28 -18.23
CA MET A 124 -2.10 15.88 -17.76
C MET A 124 -1.82 15.40 -16.34
N PHE A 125 -0.83 14.52 -16.19
CA PHE A 125 -0.34 14.02 -14.90
C PHE A 125 0.49 15.08 -14.16
N THR A 126 -0.16 16.19 -13.83
CA THR A 126 0.39 17.31 -13.08
C THR A 126 -0.40 17.51 -11.79
N TRP A 127 0.30 17.96 -10.74
CA TRP A 127 -0.31 18.28 -9.46
C TRP A 127 -1.12 19.58 -9.51
N ARG A 128 -0.86 20.46 -10.48
CA ARG A 128 -1.53 21.77 -10.58
C ARG A 128 -2.72 21.72 -11.53
N THR A 129 -3.88 22.20 -11.09
CA THR A 129 -5.01 22.42 -12.00
C THR A 129 -4.84 23.71 -12.81
N PRO A 130 -5.36 23.80 -14.04
CA PRO A 130 -5.24 25.01 -14.87
C PRO A 130 -5.74 26.28 -14.19
N ASN A 131 -6.81 26.17 -13.38
CA ASN A 131 -7.43 27.30 -12.69
C ASN A 131 -6.92 27.52 -11.26
N GLY A 132 -6.04 26.63 -10.76
CA GLY A 132 -5.64 26.58 -9.36
C GLY A 132 -6.78 26.13 -8.44
N SER A 133 -6.56 25.09 -7.64
CA SER A 133 -7.50 24.69 -6.58
C SER A 133 -6.89 24.93 -5.20
N ALA A 134 -7.74 25.07 -4.18
CA ALA A 134 -7.27 25.15 -2.79
C ALA A 134 -6.48 23.91 -2.36
N ASP A 135 -6.72 22.77 -3.02
CA ASP A 135 -6.10 21.48 -2.72
C ASP A 135 -4.81 21.22 -3.51
N ASP A 136 -4.42 22.11 -4.44
CA ASP A 136 -3.26 21.87 -5.31
C ASP A 136 -1.97 21.67 -4.49
N GLU A 137 -1.83 22.33 -3.34
CA GLU A 137 -0.68 22.15 -2.45
C GLU A 137 -0.69 20.76 -1.77
N THR A 138 -1.86 20.32 -1.29
CA THR A 138 -2.04 18.97 -0.73
C THR A 138 -1.73 17.90 -1.77
N ILE A 139 -2.20 18.11 -3.00
CA ILE A 139 -1.97 17.20 -4.12
C ILE A 139 -0.49 17.20 -4.52
N ARG A 140 0.17 18.36 -4.52
CA ARG A 140 1.61 18.49 -4.76
C ARG A 140 2.43 17.68 -3.75
N LEU A 141 2.09 17.75 -2.47
CA LEU A 141 2.74 16.97 -1.43
C LEU A 141 2.54 15.47 -1.64
N ALA A 142 1.34 15.05 -2.00
CA ALA A 142 1.05 13.64 -2.23
C ALA A 142 1.70 13.10 -3.53
N TYR A 143 1.84 13.96 -4.55
CA TYR A 143 2.56 13.65 -5.79
C TYR A 143 4.04 13.29 -5.56
N GLN A 144 4.65 13.70 -4.44
CA GLN A 144 6.00 13.27 -4.06
C GLN A 144 6.12 11.75 -3.90
N SER A 145 5.01 11.07 -3.62
CA SER A 145 4.95 9.60 -3.52
C SER A 145 4.55 8.90 -4.82
N VAL A 146 4.29 9.65 -5.91
CA VAL A 146 3.85 9.11 -7.20
C VAL A 146 5.07 8.82 -8.08
N LEU A 147 5.10 7.62 -8.63
CA LEU A 147 5.91 7.24 -9.77
C LEU A 147 5.04 7.17 -11.02
N LEU A 148 5.53 7.69 -12.13
CA LEU A 148 4.88 7.54 -13.43
C LEU A 148 5.68 6.57 -14.28
N LEU A 149 5.01 5.52 -14.76
CA LEU A 149 5.56 4.57 -15.72
C LEU A 149 5.07 4.94 -17.13
N ASP A 150 6.00 5.46 -17.93
CA ASP A 150 5.76 5.83 -19.33
C ASP A 150 6.01 4.65 -20.25
N TYR A 151 5.03 4.31 -21.09
CA TYR A 151 5.17 3.22 -22.06
C TYR A 151 5.96 3.59 -23.32
N ALA A 152 6.05 4.89 -23.63
CA ALA A 152 6.71 5.39 -24.81
C ALA A 152 7.72 6.49 -24.45
N TYR A 153 8.85 6.08 -23.87
CA TYR A 153 9.96 6.98 -23.62
C TYR A 153 10.62 7.38 -24.94
N GLN A 154 10.94 8.66 -25.10
CA GLN A 154 11.70 9.18 -26.23
C GLN A 154 13.04 9.67 -25.70
N SER A 155 14.13 9.10 -26.21
CA SER A 155 15.47 9.56 -25.88
C SER A 155 15.76 10.92 -26.51
N ASP A 156 16.62 11.70 -25.84
CA ASP A 156 17.06 13.01 -26.31
C ASP A 156 17.73 12.94 -27.70
N ASP A 157 18.42 11.83 -28.00
CA ASP A 157 19.06 11.58 -29.29
C ASP A 157 18.10 11.67 -30.48
N ASN A 158 16.84 11.27 -30.28
CA ASN A 158 15.82 11.32 -31.33
C ASN A 158 14.98 12.61 -31.27
N ALA A 159 15.09 13.41 -30.22
CA ALA A 159 14.23 14.57 -29.99
C ALA A 159 14.32 15.60 -31.13
N ALA A 160 15.53 15.88 -31.63
CA ALA A 160 15.72 16.83 -32.73
C ALA A 160 15.06 16.35 -34.04
N LYS A 161 15.23 15.06 -34.37
CA LYS A 161 14.62 14.43 -35.55
C LYS A 161 13.09 14.42 -35.46
N ILE A 162 12.57 14.05 -34.30
CA ILE A 162 11.13 14.02 -34.03
C ILE A 162 10.54 15.44 -34.09
N ALA A 163 11.24 16.45 -33.57
CA ALA A 163 10.81 17.85 -33.64
C ALA A 163 10.77 18.35 -35.09
N GLU A 164 11.78 18.05 -35.90
CA GLU A 164 11.81 18.39 -37.32
C GLU A 164 10.69 17.71 -38.11
N PHE A 165 10.50 16.41 -37.88
CA PHE A 165 9.40 15.63 -38.45
C PHE A 165 8.04 16.23 -38.10
N THR A 166 7.82 16.56 -36.82
CA THR A 166 6.57 17.15 -36.32
C THR A 166 6.29 18.48 -36.99
N ARG A 167 7.31 19.33 -37.12
CA ARG A 167 7.19 20.62 -37.84
C ARG A 167 6.80 20.41 -39.30
N THR A 168 7.43 19.45 -39.98
CA THR A 168 7.12 19.11 -41.39
C THR A 168 5.69 18.62 -41.54
N TRP A 169 5.24 17.71 -40.68
CA TRP A 169 3.87 17.20 -40.69
C TRP A 169 2.83 18.27 -40.39
N LYS A 170 3.09 19.15 -39.43
CA LYS A 170 2.21 20.29 -39.11
C LYS A 170 2.03 21.19 -40.34
N ASN A 171 3.12 21.50 -41.04
CA ASN A 171 3.07 22.31 -42.26
C ASN A 171 2.29 21.62 -43.39
N LEU A 172 2.49 20.31 -43.59
CA LEU A 172 1.75 19.54 -44.60
C LEU A 172 0.26 19.43 -44.28
N SER A 173 -0.08 19.16 -43.01
CA SER A 173 -1.46 19.08 -42.51
C SER A 173 -2.25 20.36 -42.81
N VAL A 174 -1.65 21.51 -42.51
CA VAL A 174 -2.26 22.82 -42.80
C VAL A 174 -2.36 23.05 -44.31
N LYS A 175 -1.27 22.84 -45.05
CA LYS A 175 -1.20 23.17 -46.48
C LYS A 175 -2.10 22.30 -47.35
N GLN A 176 -2.19 21.00 -47.07
CA GLN A 176 -2.87 20.03 -47.95
C GLN A 176 -4.30 19.74 -47.49
N PHE A 177 -4.56 19.73 -46.19
CA PHE A 177 -5.84 19.27 -45.65
C PHE A 177 -6.64 20.38 -44.97
N ASN A 178 -6.13 21.63 -44.99
CA ASN A 178 -6.66 22.76 -44.22
C ASN A 178 -6.88 22.38 -42.74
N ASN A 179 -6.11 21.40 -42.26
CA ASN A 179 -6.25 20.89 -40.91
C ASN A 179 -5.30 21.68 -40.03
N SER A 180 -5.82 22.81 -39.56
CA SER A 180 -5.20 23.69 -38.58
C SER A 180 -5.40 23.20 -37.15
N ALA A 181 -5.81 21.93 -36.93
CA ALA A 181 -5.97 21.32 -35.61
C ALA A 181 -4.65 21.31 -34.84
N GLY A 182 -4.30 22.50 -34.34
CA GLY A 182 -3.34 22.97 -33.37
C GLY A 182 -2.13 22.13 -33.02
N ASP A 183 -1.60 22.44 -31.85
CA ASP A 183 -0.68 21.59 -31.10
C ASP A 183 -1.37 20.33 -30.55
N ASN A 184 -2.67 20.15 -30.85
CA ASN A 184 -3.53 19.01 -30.48
C ASN A 184 -3.52 17.89 -31.53
N LEU A 185 -2.46 17.79 -32.33
CA LEU A 185 -2.25 16.72 -33.30
C LEU A 185 -2.44 15.35 -32.63
N PRO A 186 -2.98 14.33 -33.34
CA PRO A 186 -3.12 12.99 -32.80
C PRO A 186 -1.79 12.56 -32.18
N GLY A 187 -1.86 12.11 -30.92
CA GLY A 187 -0.70 11.97 -30.05
C GLY A 187 0.53 11.51 -30.80
N LEU A 188 1.57 12.36 -30.78
CA LEU A 188 2.82 12.21 -31.52
C LEU A 188 3.29 10.76 -31.70
N PRO A 189 3.19 9.87 -30.68
CA PRO A 189 3.45 8.44 -30.86
C PRO A 189 2.72 7.73 -32.01
N PHE A 190 1.42 7.94 -32.21
CA PHE A 190 0.66 7.27 -33.27
C PHE A 190 1.07 7.75 -34.67
N MET A 191 1.36 9.03 -34.80
CA MET A 191 1.88 9.62 -36.03
C MET A 191 3.27 9.05 -36.35
N LEU A 192 4.18 9.00 -35.37
CA LEU A 192 5.51 8.39 -35.52
C LEU A 192 5.42 6.90 -35.88
N ALA A 193 4.51 6.16 -35.25
CA ALA A 193 4.29 4.75 -35.54
C ALA A 193 3.80 4.53 -36.98
N THR A 194 2.85 5.34 -37.44
CA THR A 194 2.31 5.26 -38.80
C THR A 194 3.39 5.55 -39.84
N HIS A 195 4.15 6.64 -39.63
CA HIS A 195 5.27 7.00 -40.50
C HIS A 195 6.37 5.94 -40.53
N ALA A 196 6.69 5.35 -39.38
CA ALA A 196 7.63 4.24 -39.29
C ALA A 196 7.14 3.03 -40.12
N GLY A 197 5.85 2.71 -40.05
CA GLY A 197 5.25 1.60 -40.81
C GLY A 197 5.47 1.73 -42.32
N PHE A 198 5.14 2.89 -42.89
CA PHE A 198 5.35 3.14 -44.32
C PHE A 198 6.82 3.20 -44.70
N SER A 199 7.65 3.84 -43.88
CA SER A 199 9.10 3.97 -44.14
C SER A 199 9.82 2.61 -44.11
N ILE A 200 9.47 1.75 -43.15
CA ILE A 200 10.00 0.39 -43.06
C ILE A 200 9.53 -0.44 -44.26
N LEU A 201 8.25 -0.36 -44.63
CA LEU A 201 7.73 -1.04 -45.82
C LEU A 201 8.47 -0.62 -47.09
N GLY A 202 8.71 0.68 -47.28
CA GLY A 202 9.47 1.20 -48.41
C GLY A 202 10.90 0.64 -48.48
N LYS A 203 11.61 0.61 -47.34
CA LYS A 203 12.96 0.00 -47.27
C LYS A 203 12.95 -1.48 -47.61
N ILE A 204 12.00 -2.24 -47.08
CA ILE A 204 11.87 -3.68 -47.36
C ILE A 204 11.52 -3.92 -48.84
N LEU A 205 10.63 -3.13 -49.43
CA LEU A 205 10.31 -3.23 -50.86
C LEU A 205 11.55 -2.96 -51.72
N GLN A 206 12.37 -1.98 -51.36
CA GLN A 206 13.64 -1.71 -52.05
C GLN A 206 14.61 -2.91 -51.94
N GLU A 207 14.73 -3.55 -50.78
CA GLU A 207 15.54 -4.77 -50.59
C GLU A 207 15.04 -5.94 -51.45
N VAL A 208 13.72 -6.10 -51.58
CA VAL A 208 13.11 -7.17 -52.39
C VAL A 208 13.34 -6.93 -53.88
N LEU A 209 13.10 -5.70 -54.35
CA LEU A 209 13.29 -5.32 -55.75
C LEU A 209 14.75 -5.43 -56.19
N THR A 210 15.69 -5.02 -55.34
CA THR A 210 17.13 -5.14 -55.63
C THR A 210 17.61 -6.59 -55.71
N LYS A 211 16.90 -7.54 -55.09
CA LYS A 211 17.18 -8.98 -55.17
C LYS A 211 16.44 -9.68 -56.31
N ASN A 212 15.75 -8.94 -57.19
CA ASN A 212 14.90 -9.49 -58.25
C ASN A 212 13.86 -10.52 -57.75
N LEU A 213 13.45 -10.41 -56.49
CA LEU A 213 12.37 -11.21 -55.95
C LEU A 213 11.05 -10.61 -56.45
N THR A 214 10.18 -11.45 -57.02
CA THR A 214 8.87 -10.99 -57.47
C THR A 214 8.01 -10.60 -56.26
N THR A 215 7.42 -9.41 -56.28
CA THR A 215 6.45 -8.96 -55.24
C THR A 215 5.21 -9.85 -55.15
N ARG A 216 5.02 -10.72 -56.14
CA ARG A 216 4.02 -11.80 -56.18
C ARG A 216 4.33 -12.93 -55.19
N ASP A 217 5.61 -13.12 -54.85
CA ASP A 217 6.01 -14.03 -53.78
C ASP A 217 5.77 -13.29 -52.47
N ASN A 218 4.70 -13.69 -51.77
CA ASN A 218 4.27 -13.16 -50.48
C ASN A 218 5.45 -12.59 -49.68
N LEU A 219 5.54 -11.26 -49.54
CA LEU A 219 6.54 -10.60 -48.71
C LEU A 219 6.47 -11.23 -47.32
N PRO A 220 7.45 -12.09 -46.94
CA PRO A 220 7.29 -12.85 -45.71
C PRO A 220 7.41 -11.86 -44.56
N ALA A 221 6.52 -11.95 -43.57
CA ALA A 221 6.57 -11.11 -42.37
C ALA A 221 7.94 -11.20 -41.67
N ASN A 222 8.61 -12.34 -41.80
CA ASN A 222 9.99 -12.56 -41.36
C ASN A 222 11.01 -11.56 -41.96
N SER A 223 10.71 -10.90 -43.07
CA SER A 223 11.54 -9.83 -43.64
C SER A 223 11.62 -8.59 -42.73
N PHE A 224 10.66 -8.43 -41.82
CA PHE A 224 10.58 -7.31 -40.88
C PHE A 224 11.17 -7.64 -39.51
N PHE A 225 11.12 -8.91 -39.10
CA PHE A 225 11.47 -9.32 -37.74
C PHE A 225 12.97 -9.24 -37.45
N LYS A 226 13.31 -8.94 -36.19
CA LYS A 226 14.69 -8.85 -35.68
C LYS A 226 15.58 -7.88 -36.48
N LYS A 227 14.99 -6.84 -37.06
CA LYS A 227 15.70 -5.83 -37.84
C LYS A 227 15.62 -4.46 -37.18
N THR A 228 16.66 -3.69 -37.44
CA THR A 228 16.78 -2.29 -37.05
C THR A 228 16.78 -1.43 -38.32
N PHE A 229 15.97 -0.38 -38.30
CA PHE A 229 15.79 0.54 -39.41
C PHE A 229 16.19 1.95 -38.96
N ASP A 230 17.14 2.56 -39.67
CA ASP A 230 17.45 3.96 -39.50
C ASP A 230 16.51 4.81 -40.37
N LEU A 231 15.58 5.51 -39.71
CA LEU A 231 14.58 6.38 -40.32
C LEU A 231 14.90 7.86 -40.07
N ASP A 232 14.19 8.73 -40.75
CA ASP A 232 14.18 10.18 -40.51
C ASP A 232 13.66 10.55 -39.12
N ILE A 233 12.79 9.74 -38.53
CA ILE A 233 12.31 9.87 -37.14
C ILE A 233 13.22 9.20 -36.09
N GLY A 234 14.39 8.70 -36.50
CA GLY A 234 15.31 7.99 -35.63
C GLY A 234 15.37 6.48 -35.88
N ARG A 235 16.01 5.76 -34.97
CA ARG A 235 16.19 4.32 -35.07
C ARG A 235 14.96 3.56 -34.57
N VAL A 236 14.43 2.65 -35.38
CA VAL A 236 13.29 1.80 -35.05
C VAL A 236 13.69 0.34 -35.17
N GLN A 237 13.46 -0.45 -34.13
CA GLN A 237 13.77 -1.87 -34.12
C GLN A 237 12.49 -2.71 -33.99
N ILE A 238 12.39 -3.79 -34.75
CA ILE A 238 11.28 -4.75 -34.70
C ILE A 238 11.78 -6.05 -34.07
N ASN A 239 11.07 -6.55 -33.07
CA ASN A 239 11.41 -7.73 -32.29
C ASN A 239 11.10 -9.04 -33.06
N ASN A 240 11.29 -10.19 -32.40
CA ASN A 240 11.02 -11.50 -32.99
C ASN A 240 9.52 -11.81 -33.17
N MET A 241 8.64 -11.06 -32.48
CA MET A 241 7.19 -11.13 -32.56
C MET A 241 6.61 -10.07 -33.50
N GLY A 242 7.41 -9.41 -34.33
CA GLY A 242 6.91 -8.39 -35.25
C GLY A 242 6.41 -7.11 -34.58
N SER A 243 6.70 -6.88 -33.31
CA SER A 243 6.36 -5.65 -32.59
C SER A 243 7.57 -4.72 -32.54
N ARG A 244 7.33 -3.41 -32.53
CA ARG A 244 8.38 -2.41 -32.35
C ARG A 244 8.87 -2.40 -30.91
N LEU A 245 10.19 -2.52 -30.73
CA LEU A 245 10.83 -2.29 -29.44
C LEU A 245 10.60 -0.84 -29.03
N THR A 246 10.00 -0.65 -27.87
CA THR A 246 9.74 0.68 -27.32
C THR A 246 10.31 0.75 -25.91
N PRO A 247 11.22 1.69 -25.63
CA PRO A 247 11.71 1.88 -24.27
C PRO A 247 10.61 2.50 -23.41
N ALA A 248 10.57 2.07 -22.17
CA ALA A 248 9.74 2.63 -21.12
C ALA A 248 10.61 3.41 -20.13
N SER A 249 10.00 4.37 -19.43
CA SER A 249 10.69 5.10 -18.37
C SER A 249 9.89 5.14 -17.08
N VAL A 250 10.59 5.17 -15.96
CA VAL A 250 10.02 5.45 -14.65
C VAL A 250 10.50 6.82 -14.22
N SER A 251 9.55 7.68 -13.84
CA SER A 251 9.84 9.02 -13.35
C SER A 251 9.28 9.23 -11.96
N TYR A 252 9.98 10.01 -11.14
CA TYR A 252 9.58 10.41 -9.80
C TYR A 252 9.31 11.90 -9.75
N PHE A 253 8.49 12.35 -8.82
CA PHE A 253 8.19 13.77 -8.66
C PHE A 253 9.33 14.51 -7.95
N ASN A 254 9.96 15.48 -8.63
CA ASN A 254 10.95 16.36 -8.04
C ASN A 254 10.24 17.57 -7.41
N ASN A 255 10.39 17.72 -6.09
CA ASN A 255 9.73 18.76 -5.31
C ASN A 255 10.22 20.18 -5.63
N ASP A 256 11.49 20.34 -6.00
CA ASP A 256 12.11 21.63 -6.26
C ASP A 256 11.68 22.19 -7.63
N THR A 257 11.59 21.31 -8.63
CA THR A 257 11.14 21.70 -9.98
C THR A 257 9.61 21.63 -10.13
N GLY A 258 8.94 20.88 -9.26
CA GLY A 258 7.51 20.60 -9.36
C GLY A 258 7.15 19.74 -10.58
N GLN A 259 8.11 18.97 -11.11
CA GLN A 259 7.96 18.15 -12.31
C GLN A 259 8.44 16.72 -12.07
N HIS A 260 7.93 15.78 -12.85
CA HIS A 260 8.43 14.41 -12.85
C HIS A 260 9.75 14.30 -13.62
N GLN A 261 10.75 13.65 -13.04
CA GLN A 261 12.06 13.43 -13.63
C GLN A 261 12.32 11.93 -13.79
N VAL A 262 12.80 11.54 -14.96
CA VAL A 262 13.12 10.14 -15.28
C VAL A 262 14.35 9.71 -14.47
N PHE A 263 14.25 8.59 -13.77
CA PHE A 263 15.38 8.00 -13.01
C PHE A 263 15.72 6.58 -13.45
N ALA A 264 14.80 5.91 -14.15
CA ALA A 264 15.04 4.58 -14.69
C ALA A 264 14.49 4.46 -16.11
N ILE A 265 15.25 3.81 -16.99
CA ILE A 265 14.83 3.49 -18.35
C ILE A 265 14.89 1.98 -18.52
N ALA A 266 13.77 1.40 -18.93
CA ALA A 266 13.66 -0.01 -19.28
C ALA A 266 13.60 -0.13 -20.80
N ALA A 267 14.39 -1.03 -21.36
CA ALA A 267 14.32 -1.36 -22.78
C ALA A 267 13.73 -2.74 -22.98
N GLU A 268 12.88 -2.83 -23.98
CA GLU A 268 12.40 -4.10 -24.49
C GLU A 268 13.52 -4.79 -25.28
N LEU A 269 13.71 -6.08 -25.04
CA LEU A 269 14.65 -6.94 -25.73
C LEU A 269 13.97 -7.61 -26.93
N VAL A 270 14.78 -8.21 -27.81
CA VAL A 270 14.30 -8.82 -29.06
C VAL A 270 13.34 -9.99 -28.82
N ASP A 271 13.37 -10.60 -27.63
CA ASP A 271 12.45 -11.67 -27.21
C ASP A 271 11.17 -11.16 -26.52
N GLY A 272 11.03 -9.83 -26.38
CA GLY A 272 9.91 -9.16 -25.71
C GLY A 272 10.08 -8.97 -24.20
N SER A 273 11.13 -9.52 -23.59
CA SER A 273 11.43 -9.26 -22.17
C SER A 273 11.95 -7.83 -21.96
N PHE A 274 12.00 -7.37 -20.71
CA PHE A 274 12.48 -6.03 -20.37
C PHE A 274 13.73 -6.09 -19.50
N GLU A 275 14.62 -5.11 -19.69
CA GLU A 275 15.79 -4.90 -18.85
C GLU A 275 15.96 -3.40 -18.55
N PHE A 276 16.37 -3.06 -17.33
CA PHE A 276 16.74 -1.69 -17.00
C PHE A 276 18.14 -1.37 -17.55
N GLN A 277 18.19 -0.55 -18.59
CA GLN A 277 19.46 -0.15 -19.23
C GLN A 277 20.25 0.84 -18.36
N SER A 278 19.54 1.74 -17.68
CA SER A 278 20.17 2.76 -16.85
C SER A 278 19.29 3.09 -15.65
N ARG A 279 19.86 2.95 -14.46
CA ARG A 279 19.38 3.61 -13.23
C ARG A 279 20.18 4.91 -13.12
N LEU A 280 19.61 6.00 -13.63
CA LEU A 280 20.35 7.25 -13.89
C LEU A 280 20.91 7.90 -12.61
N ALA A 281 20.34 7.57 -11.47
CA ALA A 281 20.86 7.56 -10.12
C ALA A 281 19.68 7.05 -9.26
N GLU A 282 19.92 6.45 -8.10
CA GLU A 282 18.80 6.33 -7.15
C GLU A 282 18.26 7.74 -6.89
N PRO A 283 16.93 7.94 -6.85
CA PRO A 283 16.39 9.24 -6.52
C PRO A 283 16.88 9.58 -5.11
N ASN A 284 17.92 10.42 -5.02
CA ASN A 284 18.49 10.88 -3.75
C ASN A 284 17.44 11.58 -2.86
N VAL A 285 16.25 11.84 -3.43
CA VAL A 285 15.11 12.50 -2.80
C VAL A 285 13.83 11.74 -3.17
N TRP A 286 13.65 10.53 -2.64
CA TRP A 286 12.31 9.92 -2.61
C TRP A 286 11.53 10.50 -1.41
N PHE A 287 10.20 10.52 -1.50
CA PHE A 287 9.38 10.99 -0.38
C PHE A 287 9.63 10.17 0.89
N GLY A 288 10.13 10.82 1.94
CA GLY A 288 10.40 10.21 3.24
C GLY A 288 11.69 9.40 3.33
N GLY A 289 12.60 9.47 2.34
CA GLY A 289 13.91 8.81 2.42
C GLY A 289 14.74 8.88 1.15
N SER A 290 15.92 8.23 1.17
CA SER A 290 16.82 8.16 0.01
C SER A 290 16.49 7.00 -0.95
N SER A 291 15.49 6.17 -0.63
CA SER A 291 15.16 4.96 -1.39
C SER A 291 13.64 4.79 -1.51
N LEU A 292 13.22 4.07 -2.55
CA LEU A 292 11.83 3.62 -2.70
C LEU A 292 11.39 2.75 -1.50
N PRO A 293 10.08 2.72 -1.19
CA PRO A 293 9.59 1.96 -0.04
C PRO A 293 9.82 0.46 -0.22
N THR A 294 10.12 -0.23 0.87
CA THR A 294 10.11 -1.69 0.93
C THR A 294 8.70 -2.25 0.67
N ASN A 295 8.63 -3.47 0.14
CA ASN A 295 7.37 -4.17 -0.14
C ASN A 295 6.39 -4.19 1.04
N GLU A 296 6.92 -4.54 2.22
CA GLU A 296 6.13 -4.72 3.44
C GLU A 296 6.58 -3.69 4.50
N PRO A 297 5.67 -3.18 5.36
CA PRO A 297 6.06 -2.40 6.53
C PRO A 297 6.97 -3.20 7.47
N PHE A 298 7.77 -2.51 8.28
CA PHE A 298 8.68 -3.15 9.24
C PHE A 298 7.97 -4.14 10.19
N CYS A 299 6.75 -3.81 10.63
CA CYS A 299 5.94 -4.66 11.50
C CYS A 299 5.00 -5.63 10.76
N GLY A 300 5.15 -5.75 9.44
CA GLY A 300 4.21 -6.47 8.59
C GLY A 300 2.90 -5.72 8.38
N TYR A 301 2.09 -6.17 7.41
CA TYR A 301 0.82 -5.50 7.08
C TYR A 301 -0.19 -5.48 8.25
N LEU A 302 -0.17 -6.51 9.09
CA LEU A 302 -1.05 -6.63 10.26
C LEU A 302 -0.39 -6.15 11.57
N GLY A 303 0.87 -5.68 11.53
CA GLY A 303 1.60 -5.27 12.73
C GLY A 303 2.12 -6.43 13.60
N TYR A 304 1.93 -7.69 13.16
CA TYR A 304 2.30 -8.88 13.94
C TYR A 304 3.62 -9.53 13.52
N ALA A 305 4.45 -8.87 12.69
CA ALA A 305 5.76 -9.41 12.33
C ALA A 305 6.61 -9.65 13.58
N ALA A 306 7.45 -10.69 13.54
CA ALA A 306 8.29 -11.08 14.68
C ALA A 306 9.16 -9.92 15.19
N ALA A 307 9.61 -9.03 14.30
CA ALA A 307 10.40 -7.84 14.64
C ALA A 307 9.66 -6.84 15.55
N CYS A 308 8.33 -6.77 15.46
CA CYS A 308 7.50 -5.86 16.26
C CYS A 308 6.68 -6.55 17.35
N ARG A 309 6.70 -7.89 17.38
CA ARG A 309 6.12 -8.65 18.48
C ARG A 309 6.97 -8.35 19.72
N LYS A 310 6.52 -7.38 20.54
CA LYS A 310 7.04 -7.18 21.89
C LYS A 310 7.12 -8.55 22.53
N SER A 311 8.33 -8.96 22.94
CA SER A 311 8.54 -10.29 23.46
C SER A 311 7.48 -10.54 24.54
N ALA A 312 6.74 -11.65 24.47
CA ALA A 312 5.77 -11.98 25.51
C ALA A 312 6.45 -12.00 26.90
N HIS A 313 7.77 -12.21 26.93
CA HIS A 313 8.64 -12.00 28.07
C HIS A 313 8.44 -10.63 28.74
N PHE A 314 8.27 -9.52 28.02
CA PHE A 314 8.06 -8.22 28.67
C PHE A 314 6.82 -8.21 29.58
N TYR A 315 5.69 -8.77 29.11
CA TYR A 315 4.48 -8.84 29.93
C TYR A 315 4.60 -9.86 31.06
N VAL A 316 5.24 -11.00 30.79
CA VAL A 316 5.52 -12.06 31.79
C VAL A 316 6.45 -11.56 32.89
N ASP A 317 7.50 -10.81 32.54
CA ASP A 317 8.48 -10.24 33.46
C ASP A 317 7.83 -9.16 34.32
N VAL A 318 7.00 -8.30 33.73
CA VAL A 318 6.23 -7.29 34.48
C VAL A 318 5.21 -7.96 35.41
N THR A 319 4.48 -8.99 34.97
CA THR A 319 3.54 -9.69 35.86
C THR A 319 4.26 -10.41 36.99
N LEU A 320 5.38 -11.09 36.72
CA LEU A 320 6.20 -11.74 37.74
C LEU A 320 6.77 -10.74 38.75
N ALA A 321 7.28 -9.59 38.28
CA ALA A 321 7.76 -8.52 39.16
C ALA A 321 6.63 -7.97 40.05
N THR A 322 5.45 -7.75 39.48
CA THR A 322 4.29 -7.22 40.21
C THR A 322 3.78 -8.20 41.26
N LEU A 323 3.70 -9.50 40.91
CA LEU A 323 3.36 -10.57 41.85
C LEU A 323 4.40 -10.69 42.98
N GLY A 324 5.69 -10.52 42.67
CA GLY A 324 6.75 -10.49 43.66
C GLY A 324 6.59 -9.35 44.67
N VAL A 325 6.28 -8.13 44.20
CA VAL A 325 6.03 -6.98 45.09
C VAL A 325 4.82 -7.22 45.98
N VAL A 326 3.71 -7.72 45.43
CA VAL A 326 2.50 -8.02 46.20
C VAL A 326 2.77 -9.08 47.27
N ALA A 327 3.53 -10.13 46.94
CA ALA A 327 3.91 -11.17 47.90
C ALA A 327 4.77 -10.62 49.05
N ILE A 328 5.73 -9.74 48.75
CA ILE A 328 6.59 -9.10 49.76
C ILE A 328 5.76 -8.19 50.68
N VAL A 329 4.89 -7.34 50.11
CA VAL A 329 4.01 -6.46 50.89
C VAL A 329 3.06 -7.28 51.77
N GLY A 330 2.49 -8.36 51.22
CA GLY A 330 1.65 -9.30 51.97
C GLY A 330 2.40 -9.96 53.14
N ALA A 331 3.64 -10.39 52.91
CA ALA A 331 4.48 -10.97 53.96
C ALA A 331 4.81 -9.97 55.06
N ILE A 332 5.16 -8.72 54.71
CA ILE A 332 5.41 -7.64 55.66
C ILE A 332 4.15 -7.31 56.47
N ALA A 333 3.01 -7.15 55.81
CA ALA A 333 1.74 -6.88 56.48
C ALA A 333 1.36 -8.00 57.46
N THR A 334 1.55 -9.26 57.04
CA THR A 334 1.31 -10.44 57.91
C THR A 334 2.28 -10.45 59.09
N TRP A 335 3.55 -10.14 58.87
CA TRP A 335 4.56 -10.05 59.93
C TRP A 335 4.23 -8.93 60.93
N VAL A 336 3.88 -7.74 60.45
CA VAL A 336 3.45 -6.59 61.29
C VAL A 336 2.20 -6.96 62.08
N TYR A 337 1.20 -7.59 61.45
CA TYR A 337 -0.02 -8.03 62.12
C TYR A 337 0.27 -9.05 63.22
N ARG A 338 1.09 -10.08 62.93
CA ARG A 338 1.49 -11.09 63.94
C ARG A 338 2.29 -10.46 65.07
N LYS A 339 3.19 -9.51 64.78
CA LYS A 339 3.96 -8.80 65.80
C LYS A 339 3.07 -7.93 66.69
N ARG A 340 2.13 -7.19 66.12
CA ARG A 340 1.14 -6.41 66.89
C ARG A 340 0.30 -7.29 67.79
N ARG A 341 -0.22 -8.41 67.26
CA ARG A 341 -1.00 -9.36 68.04
C ARG A 341 -0.18 -9.97 69.18
N TYR A 342 1.07 -10.35 68.91
CA TYR A 342 1.97 -10.87 69.94
C TYR A 342 2.26 -9.85 71.06
N VAL A 343 2.41 -8.56 70.73
CA VAL A 343 2.59 -7.50 71.73
C VAL A 343 1.31 -7.28 72.54
N VAL A 344 0.15 -7.23 71.87
CA VAL A 344 -1.15 -7.03 72.55
C VAL A 344 -1.49 -8.21 73.47
N ASP A 345 -1.25 -9.45 73.04
CA ASP A 345 -1.48 -10.62 73.89
C ASP A 345 -0.53 -10.64 75.10
N ARG A 346 0.68 -10.10 74.97
CA ARG A 346 1.66 -10.03 76.07
C ARG A 346 1.38 -8.86 77.03
N ASP A 347 0.84 -7.75 76.53
CA ASP A 347 0.32 -6.64 77.33
C ASP A 347 -1.15 -6.84 77.74
N SER A 348 -1.72 -8.04 77.55
CA SER A 348 -3.07 -8.36 78.05
C SER A 348 -3.04 -8.84 79.50
N ASP A 349 -1.87 -9.17 80.06
CA ASP A 349 -1.74 -9.78 81.40
C ASP A 349 -1.11 -8.84 82.45
N TRP A 350 -0.78 -7.59 82.13
CA TRP A 350 -0.14 -6.68 83.11
C TRP A 350 -1.05 -6.29 84.30
N TRP A 351 -2.37 -6.50 84.18
CA TRP A 351 -3.35 -6.27 85.25
C TRP A 351 -3.76 -7.56 85.97
N SER A 352 -3.23 -8.71 85.56
CA SER A 352 -3.42 -10.00 86.23
C SER A 352 -2.50 -10.08 87.45
N LEU A 353 -2.99 -9.62 88.60
CA LEU A 353 -2.32 -9.81 89.89
C LEU A 353 -2.33 -11.30 90.26
N ASN A 354 -1.14 -11.86 90.49
CA ASN A 354 -0.97 -13.24 90.92
C ASN A 354 -1.71 -13.46 92.27
N PRO A 355 -2.71 -14.36 92.36
CA PRO A 355 -3.61 -14.47 93.52
C PRO A 355 -2.92 -14.83 94.84
N GLU A 356 -1.68 -15.33 94.81
CA GLU A 356 -0.90 -15.63 96.01
C GLU A 356 -0.50 -14.38 96.81
N TRP A 357 -0.46 -13.21 96.18
CA TRP A 357 -0.05 -11.95 96.83
C TRP A 357 -1.15 -11.37 97.74
N LEU A 358 -2.39 -11.86 97.62
CA LEU A 358 -3.53 -11.42 98.44
C LEU A 358 -3.71 -12.21 99.75
N LEU A 359 -2.89 -13.23 100.03
CA LEU A 359 -3.06 -14.14 101.17
C LEU A 359 -2.22 -13.80 102.42
N HIS A 360 -1.52 -12.67 102.48
CA HIS A 360 -0.59 -12.35 103.59
C HIS A 360 -0.99 -11.22 104.54
N TRP A 361 -2.20 -10.68 104.47
CA TRP A 361 -2.70 -9.74 105.48
C TRP A 361 -3.76 -10.38 106.38
N ARG A 362 -3.32 -10.99 107.49
CA ARG A 362 -4.17 -11.29 108.66
C ARG A 362 -3.86 -10.29 109.78
N ALA A 363 -4.83 -9.46 110.14
CA ALA A 363 -4.86 -8.74 111.41
C ALA A 363 -5.93 -9.34 112.33
N PRO A 364 -5.76 -9.25 113.67
CA PRO A 364 -6.49 -10.08 114.63
C PRO A 364 -7.92 -9.61 114.91
N THR A 365 -8.72 -10.62 115.17
CA THR A 365 -10.08 -10.69 115.72
C THR A 365 -10.47 -9.63 116.77
N GLY A 366 -11.70 -9.11 116.64
CA GLY A 366 -12.38 -8.35 117.70
C GLY A 366 -13.83 -7.99 117.35
N THR A 367 -14.76 -8.91 117.64
CA THR A 367 -16.17 -8.70 118.04
C THR A 367 -17.13 -7.84 117.19
N SER A 368 -17.92 -8.54 116.39
CA SER A 368 -19.41 -8.55 116.34
C SER A 368 -20.20 -7.30 116.75
N TYR A 369 -20.97 -6.73 115.81
CA TYR A 369 -22.42 -6.51 115.95
C TYR A 369 -23.11 -6.57 114.57
N LEU A 370 -24.35 -7.05 114.63
CA LEU A 370 -25.30 -7.43 113.57
C LEU A 370 -25.87 -6.24 112.80
N LEU A 371 -26.28 -6.49 111.54
CA LEU A 371 -27.55 -6.12 110.86
C LEU A 371 -27.28 -6.02 109.34
N GLU A 372 -27.64 -7.03 108.54
CA GLU A 372 -28.97 -7.24 107.96
C GLU A 372 -29.33 -6.19 106.88
N ARG A 373 -29.14 -6.54 105.60
CA ARG A 373 -30.16 -6.53 104.53
C ARG A 373 -29.55 -6.65 103.13
N SER A 374 -29.78 -7.82 102.56
CA SER A 374 -30.22 -8.10 101.17
C SER A 374 -30.50 -6.90 100.25
N CYS A 375 -29.91 -6.93 99.05
CA CYS A 375 -30.67 -6.80 97.81
C CYS A 375 -29.98 -7.55 96.65
N ILE A 376 -30.67 -8.59 96.22
CA ILE A 376 -30.46 -9.39 95.02
C ILE A 376 -30.87 -8.52 93.83
N TYR A 377 -30.02 -8.41 92.80
CA TYR A 377 -30.51 -8.10 91.46
C TYR A 377 -30.07 -9.22 90.50
N ARG A 378 -31.06 -10.06 90.19
CA ARG A 378 -31.02 -11.09 89.16
C ARG A 378 -31.24 -10.45 87.80
N SER A 379 -30.52 -10.97 86.82
CA SER A 379 -30.74 -10.90 85.37
C SER A 379 -32.23 -11.04 84.98
N PRO A 380 -32.57 -10.64 83.74
CA PRO A 380 -33.01 -11.72 82.84
C PRO A 380 -32.40 -11.65 81.45
N HIS A 381 -31.82 -12.77 81.05
CA HIS A 381 -31.95 -13.29 79.70
C HIS A 381 -33.42 -13.63 79.41
N TYR A 382 -33.93 -13.19 78.26
CA TYR A 382 -35.02 -13.82 77.49
C TYR A 382 -34.79 -13.40 76.02
N ASN A 383 -34.23 -14.25 75.16
CA ASN A 383 -34.85 -15.31 74.36
C ASN A 383 -36.02 -14.91 73.46
N SER A 384 -35.81 -15.24 72.18
CA SER A 384 -36.76 -15.89 71.25
C SER A 384 -37.62 -15.03 70.31
N LEU A 385 -37.38 -15.31 69.01
CA LEU A 385 -38.36 -15.74 68.00
C LEU A 385 -39.57 -14.86 67.70
N GLY A 386 -39.69 -14.50 66.41
CA GLY A 386 -40.96 -14.16 65.76
C GLY A 386 -40.72 -13.28 64.53
N SER A 387 -40.48 -13.82 63.34
CA SER A 387 -41.48 -14.33 62.38
C SER A 387 -42.31 -13.24 61.69
N ARG A 388 -42.21 -13.22 60.35
CA ARG A 388 -43.27 -12.92 59.37
C ARG A 388 -43.78 -11.45 59.34
N CYS A 389 -44.16 -10.84 58.24
CA CYS A 389 -44.53 -11.30 56.90
C CYS A 389 -44.56 -10.07 55.95
N PRO A 390 -44.82 -10.29 54.64
CA PRO A 390 -44.57 -9.40 53.52
C PRO A 390 -45.78 -8.49 53.22
N ASN A 391 -45.69 -7.68 52.16
CA ASN A 391 -46.75 -7.52 51.14
C ASN A 391 -46.36 -6.50 50.05
N ILE A 392 -46.44 -6.89 48.76
CA ILE A 392 -47.45 -6.48 47.75
C ILE A 392 -47.03 -5.16 47.05
N ARG A 393 -46.95 -4.98 45.72
CA ARG A 393 -47.81 -5.35 44.55
C ARG A 393 -46.92 -5.19 43.28
N GLU A 394 -46.87 -6.07 42.29
CA GLU A 394 -47.85 -6.35 41.22
C GLU A 394 -48.29 -5.15 40.35
N THR A 395 -47.85 -5.15 39.08
CA THR A 395 -48.62 -5.07 37.80
C THR A 395 -47.59 -5.16 36.65
N SER A 396 -47.45 -6.28 35.93
CA SER A 396 -48.25 -6.80 34.80
C SER A 396 -48.23 -5.95 33.50
N GLN A 397 -47.62 -6.54 32.45
CA GLN A 397 -48.16 -6.73 31.09
C GLN A 397 -48.29 -5.47 30.18
N ILE A 398 -48.20 -5.48 28.84
CA ILE A 398 -48.29 -6.50 27.77
C ILE A 398 -47.81 -5.82 26.44
N SER A 399 -47.25 -6.62 25.50
CA SER A 399 -47.18 -6.46 24.01
C SER A 399 -46.65 -5.16 23.38
N THR A 400 -45.95 -5.13 22.26
CA THR A 400 -45.97 -5.91 21.00
C THR A 400 -44.61 -5.82 20.34
#